data_AF-A0A1I4F418-F1
#
_entry.id   AF-A0A1I4F418-F1
#
_cell.length_a   1.000
_cell.length_b   1.000
_cell.length_c   1.000
_cell.angle_alpha   90.00
_cell.angle_beta   90.00
_cell.angle_gamma   90.00
#
_symmetry.space_group_name_H-M   'P 1'
#
loop_
_entity.id
_entity.type
_entity.pdbx_description
1 polymer ?
#
loop_
_entity_poly.entity_id
_entity_poly.type
_entity_poly.pdbx_seq_one_letter_code
_entity_poly.pdbx_strand_id
1 'polypeptide(L)'
;MHGSGRLPPNQHHVEIPIPRRLSYEIFSPPSLPGWDTMPATVSKEFGETWCFERRSVVLLVPSVVARVDRNVLINPAHPEFSVIQASLHQPVYWDRRLFGP
;
A
#
# COMPACT_ATOMS: atom_id res chain seq x y z
N MET A 1 -5.24 -3.22 9.61
CA MET A 1 -5.32 -4.16 10.74
C MET A 1 -3.92 -4.68 10.99
N HIS A 2 -3.35 -4.46 12.18
CA HIS A 2 -2.14 -5.19 12.56
C HIS A 2 -2.53 -6.65 12.82
N GLY A 3 -1.70 -7.60 12.41
CA GLY A 3 -1.94 -9.05 12.59
C GLY A 3 -1.99 -9.52 14.06
N SER A 4 -2.01 -8.60 15.03
CA SER A 4 -2.10 -8.85 16.47
C SER A 4 -3.53 -8.85 17.02
N GLY A 5 -4.55 -8.54 16.20
CA GLY A 5 -5.96 -8.52 16.61
C GLY A 5 -6.36 -7.38 17.56
N ARG A 6 -5.41 -6.56 18.01
CA ARG A 6 -5.66 -5.37 18.84
C ARG A 6 -5.79 -4.13 17.98
N LEU A 7 -6.81 -3.32 18.24
CA LEU A 7 -6.90 -1.97 17.70
C LEU A 7 -5.81 -1.10 18.33
N PRO A 8 -4.97 -0.44 17.51
CA PRO A 8 -4.10 0.61 18.01
C PRO A 8 -4.97 1.76 18.58
N PRO A 9 -4.64 2.31 19.76
CA PRO A 9 -5.23 3.56 20.19
C PRO A 9 -4.89 4.65 19.16
N ASN A 10 -5.80 5.60 18.93
CA ASN A 10 -5.62 6.72 18.01
C ASN A 10 -5.39 6.31 16.54
N GLN A 11 -6.21 5.39 16.02
CA GLN A 11 -6.21 5.16 14.58
C GLN A 11 -6.88 6.33 13.85
N HIS A 12 -6.19 6.86 12.84
CA HIS A 12 -6.73 7.83 11.91
C HIS A 12 -6.69 7.27 10.49
N HIS A 13 -7.52 7.83 9.61
CA HIS A 13 -7.44 7.63 8.18
C HIS A 13 -7.04 8.94 7.49
N VAL A 14 -6.39 8.80 6.35
CA VAL A 14 -6.11 9.87 5.39
C VAL A 14 -6.58 9.39 4.03
N GLU A 15 -7.05 10.31 3.21
CA GLU A 15 -7.30 10.08 1.80
C GLU A 15 -6.13 10.63 1.00
N ILE A 16 -5.71 9.90 -0.02
CA ILE A 16 -4.66 10.33 -0.94
C ILE A 16 -5.27 10.33 -2.34
N PRO A 17 -5.82 11.47 -2.80
CA PRO A 17 -6.23 11.60 -4.19
C PRO A 17 -5.01 11.44 -5.10
N ILE A 18 -5.10 10.54 -6.07
CA ILE A 18 -4.05 10.34 -7.08
C ILE A 18 -4.45 11.13 -8.33
N PRO A 19 -3.75 12.24 -8.65
CA PRO A 19 -4.03 13.02 -9.86
C PRO A 19 -4.00 12.16 -11.12
N ARG A 20 -4.88 12.51 -12.08
CA ARG A 20 -4.81 11.94 -13.43
C ARG A 20 -3.48 12.34 -14.07
N ARG A 21 -2.87 11.43 -14.83
CA ARG A 21 -1.58 11.58 -15.56
C ARG A 21 -0.30 11.29 -14.77
N LEU A 22 -0.39 10.82 -13.52
CA LEU A 22 0.78 10.29 -12.83
C LEU A 22 1.25 8.96 -13.44
N SER A 23 2.56 8.74 -13.46
CA SER A 23 3.12 7.44 -13.86
C SER A 23 2.72 6.36 -12.86
N TYR A 24 2.28 5.22 -13.37
CA TYR A 24 1.95 4.06 -12.54
C TYR A 24 2.40 2.77 -13.20
N GLU A 25 2.72 1.79 -12.37
CA GLU A 25 3.03 0.42 -12.77
C GLU A 25 1.99 -0.51 -12.13
N ILE A 26 1.57 -1.54 -12.87
CA ILE A 26 0.72 -2.61 -12.34
C ILE A 26 1.58 -3.86 -12.21
N PHE A 27 1.79 -4.32 -10.98
CA PHE A 27 2.45 -5.58 -10.75
C PHE A 27 1.63 -6.75 -11.31
N SER A 28 2.31 -7.67 -11.98
CA SER A 28 1.74 -8.88 -12.55
C SER A 28 2.13 -10.09 -11.68
N PRO A 29 1.19 -10.72 -10.94
CA PRO A 29 1.52 -11.90 -10.13
C PRO A 29 2.22 -13.03 -10.90
N PRO A 30 1.82 -13.35 -12.16
CA PRO A 30 2.53 -14.36 -12.96
C PRO A 30 3.99 -14.03 -13.27
N SER A 31 4.40 -12.75 -13.25
CA SER A 31 5.78 -12.37 -13.56
C SER A 31 6.75 -12.55 -12.39
N LEU A 32 6.25 -12.86 -11.18
CA LEU A 32 7.07 -13.06 -10.00
C LEU A 32 6.48 -14.17 -9.10
N PRO A 33 6.73 -15.45 -9.41
CA PRO A 33 6.33 -16.57 -8.56
C PRO A 33 6.86 -16.41 -7.13
N GLY A 34 6.03 -16.72 -6.13
CA GLY A 34 6.40 -16.65 -4.72
C GLY A 34 6.25 -15.27 -4.08
N TRP A 35 5.73 -14.27 -4.79
CA TRP A 35 5.47 -12.92 -4.25
C TRP A 35 4.59 -12.90 -2.99
N ASP A 36 3.71 -13.90 -2.80
CA ASP A 36 2.76 -14.01 -1.69
C ASP A 36 3.22 -14.95 -0.56
N THR A 37 4.49 -15.34 -0.57
CA THR A 37 5.07 -16.23 0.45
C THR A 37 5.56 -15.47 1.69
N MET A 38 5.67 -16.20 2.80
CA MET A 38 6.29 -15.72 4.03
C MET A 38 7.54 -16.56 4.33
N PRO A 39 8.72 -15.97 4.62
CA PRO A 39 8.99 -14.53 4.71
C PRO A 39 8.87 -13.82 3.35
N ALA A 40 8.48 -12.54 3.38
CA ALA A 40 8.17 -11.73 2.19
C ALA A 40 9.42 -11.26 1.40
N THR A 41 10.44 -12.11 1.28
CA THR A 41 11.74 -11.79 0.65
C THR A 41 11.58 -11.44 -0.82
N VAL A 42 10.83 -12.25 -1.58
CA VAL A 42 10.63 -12.09 -3.03
C VAL A 42 9.93 -10.77 -3.36
N SER A 43 8.81 -10.47 -2.68
CA SER A 43 8.08 -9.21 -2.88
C SER A 43 8.87 -7.99 -2.41
N LYS A 44 9.70 -8.16 -1.37
CA LYS A 44 10.54 -7.08 -0.83
C LYS A 44 11.58 -6.67 -1.86
N GLU A 45 12.35 -7.62 -2.40
CA GLU A 45 13.37 -7.33 -3.41
C GLU A 45 12.77 -6.63 -4.63
N PHE A 46 11.63 -7.11 -5.13
CA PHE A 46 10.92 -6.45 -6.23
C PHE A 46 10.54 -5.00 -5.90
N GLY A 47 9.97 -4.77 -4.72
CA GLY A 47 9.58 -3.43 -4.26
C GLY A 47 10.77 -2.49 -4.08
N GLU A 48 11.90 -3.00 -3.57
CA GLU A 48 13.15 -2.26 -3.41
C GLU A 48 13.72 -1.85 -4.77
N THR A 49 13.83 -2.78 -5.72
CA THR A 49 14.28 -2.47 -7.09
C THR A 49 13.39 -1.42 -7.74
N TRP A 50 12.08 -1.59 -7.70
CA TRP A 50 11.13 -0.61 -8.23
C TRP A 50 11.31 0.79 -7.64
N CYS A 51 11.48 0.86 -6.31
CA CYS A 51 11.64 2.12 -5.60
C CYS A 51 12.97 2.80 -5.95
N PHE A 52 14.06 2.03 -5.94
CA PHE A 52 15.42 2.53 -6.24
C PHE A 52 15.55 3.04 -7.67
N GLU A 53 15.04 2.29 -8.64
CA GLU A 53 15.06 2.66 -10.06
C GLU A 53 14.08 3.80 -10.40
N ARG A 54 13.18 4.16 -9.47
CA ARG A 54 12.16 5.20 -9.67
C ARG A 54 11.36 4.96 -10.96
N ARG A 55 10.93 3.70 -11.20
CA ARG A 55 10.26 3.30 -12.45
C ARG A 55 8.91 4.02 -12.67
N SER A 56 8.21 4.34 -11.59
CA SER A 56 6.98 5.12 -11.56
C SER A 56 6.76 5.74 -10.18
N VAL A 57 5.86 6.73 -10.06
CA VAL A 57 5.47 7.26 -8.74
C VAL A 57 4.51 6.34 -7.99
N VAL A 58 3.69 5.58 -8.71
CA VAL A 58 2.73 4.64 -8.14
C VAL A 58 3.01 3.20 -8.62
N LEU A 59 2.93 2.24 -7.71
CA LEU A 59 2.90 0.82 -8.02
C LEU A 59 1.67 0.16 -7.40
N LEU A 60 0.84 -0.44 -8.26
CA LEU A 60 -0.36 -1.18 -7.87
C LEU A 60 -0.01 -2.66 -7.71
N VAL A 61 -0.08 -3.16 -6.49
CA VAL A 61 0.21 -4.56 -6.15
C VAL A 61 -1.05 -5.27 -5.66
N PRO A 62 -1.23 -6.57 -5.92
CA PRO A 62 -2.30 -7.36 -5.31
C PRO A 62 -2.17 -7.35 -3.78
N SER A 63 -3.31 -7.35 -3.08
CA SER A 63 -3.31 -7.59 -1.64
C SER A 63 -3.21 -9.08 -1.34
N VAL A 64 -2.21 -9.50 -0.55
CA VAL A 64 -2.07 -10.90 -0.11
C VAL A 64 -3.29 -11.35 0.72
N VAL A 65 -3.86 -10.44 1.50
CA VAL A 65 -4.99 -10.71 2.40
C VAL A 65 -6.32 -10.68 1.66
N ALA A 66 -6.51 -9.69 0.79
CA ALA A 66 -7.74 -9.51 0.01
C ALA A 66 -7.41 -9.60 -1.48
N ARG A 67 -7.29 -10.81 -2.03
CA ARG A 67 -6.77 -11.05 -3.40
C ARG A 67 -7.57 -10.37 -4.54
N VAL A 68 -8.80 -9.95 -4.26
CA VAL A 68 -9.63 -9.18 -5.20
C VAL A 68 -9.24 -7.70 -5.26
N ASP A 69 -8.60 -7.19 -4.21
CA ASP A 69 -8.19 -5.80 -4.06
C ASP A 69 -6.70 -5.60 -4.36
N ARG A 70 -6.31 -4.33 -4.50
CA ARG A 70 -4.93 -3.91 -4.70
C ARG A 70 -4.50 -2.95 -3.59
N ASN A 71 -3.25 -3.10 -3.17
CA ASN A 71 -2.55 -2.08 -2.40
C ASN A 71 -1.84 -1.12 -3.34
N VAL A 72 -1.66 0.11 -2.88
CA VAL A 72 -0.95 1.17 -3.61
C VAL A 72 0.34 1.47 -2.88
N LEU A 73 1.47 1.34 -3.57
CA LEU A 73 2.76 1.84 -3.14
C LEU A 73 3.04 3.17 -3.83
N ILE A 74 3.53 4.14 -3.08
CA ILE A 74 3.87 5.48 -3.56
C ILE A 74 5.36 5.71 -3.32
N ASN A 75 6.12 6.10 -4.34
CA ASN A 75 7.55 6.34 -4.25
C ASN A 75 7.85 7.82 -3.96
N PRO A 76 8.25 8.20 -2.72
CA PRO A 76 8.55 9.59 -2.39
C PRO A 76 9.81 10.14 -3.06
N ALA A 77 10.69 9.27 -3.58
CA ALA A 77 11.90 9.68 -4.30
C ALA A 77 11.66 9.94 -5.79
N HIS A 78 10.47 9.65 -6.30
CA HIS A 78 10.11 9.90 -7.71
C HIS A 78 9.84 11.41 -7.94
N PRO A 79 10.28 12.02 -9.06
CA PRO A 79 10.06 13.45 -9.33
C PRO A 79 8.59 13.90 -9.28
N GLU A 80 7.69 13.03 -9.73
CA GLU A 80 6.24 13.28 -9.72
C GLU A 80 5.60 13.18 -8.33
N PHE A 81 6.31 12.73 -7.30
CA PHE A 81 5.74 12.63 -5.95
C PHE A 81 5.24 13.98 -5.41
N SER A 82 5.89 15.07 -5.81
CA SER A 82 5.57 16.43 -5.37
C SER A 82 4.13 16.89 -5.65
N VAL A 83 3.42 16.26 -6.60
CA VAL A 83 2.02 16.61 -6.90
C VAL A 83 1.01 15.75 -6.13
N ILE A 84 1.46 14.73 -5.39
CA ILE A 84 0.60 13.91 -4.54
C ILE A 84 0.37 14.65 -3.22
N GLN A 85 -0.89 14.84 -2.85
CA GLN A 85 -1.29 15.46 -1.59
C GLN A 85 -2.14 14.49 -0.77
N ALA A 86 -1.91 14.46 0.53
CA ALA A 86 -2.75 13.73 1.47
C ALA A 86 -3.77 14.69 2.10
N SER A 87 -4.96 14.19 2.41
CA SER A 87 -5.94 14.91 3.21
C SER A 87 -5.41 15.11 4.64
N LEU A 88 -6.10 15.98 5.40
CA LEU A 88 -5.97 15.96 6.85
C LEU A 88 -6.39 14.59 7.40
N HIS A 89 -5.69 14.15 8.44
CA HIS A 89 -6.02 12.91 9.13
C HIS A 89 -7.34 13.06 9.89
N GLN A 90 -8.17 12.02 9.85
CA GLN A 90 -9.48 11.97 10.49
C GLN A 90 -9.55 10.77 11.44
N PRO A 91 -10.02 10.93 12.68
CA PRO A 91 -10.09 9.82 13.64
C PRO A 91 -11.02 8.71 13.12
N VAL A 92 -10.63 7.46 13.33
CA VAL A 92 -11.46 6.30 13.01
C VAL A 92 -12.16 5.82 14.27
N TYR A 93 -13.49 5.91 14.26
CA TYR A 93 -14.34 5.38 15.32
C TYR A 93 -14.77 3.96 14.96
N TRP A 94 -14.00 2.99 15.45
CA TRP A 94 -14.33 1.58 15.25
C TRP A 94 -15.56 1.16 16.05
N ASP A 95 -16.48 0.45 15.40
CA ASP A 95 -17.56 -0.24 16.09
C ASP A 95 -16.98 -1.32 17.01
N ARG A 96 -17.34 -1.26 18.30
CA ARG A 96 -16.86 -2.22 19.30
C ARG A 96 -17.22 -3.66 18.98
N ARG A 97 -18.26 -3.91 18.18
CA ARG A 97 -18.66 -5.27 17.77
C ARG A 97 -17.68 -5.94 16.82
N LEU A 98 -16.79 -5.17 16.17
CA LEU A 98 -15.80 -5.69 15.23
C LEU A 98 -14.60 -6.35 15.93
N PHE A 99 -14.41 -6.07 17.22
CA PHE A 99 -13.32 -6.58 18.03
C PHE A 99 -14.00 -7.17 19.26
N GLY A 100 -14.00 -8.50 19.39
CA GLY A 100 -14.70 -9.18 20.49
C GLY A 100 -14.38 -8.62 21.88
N PRO A 101 -15.13 -9.01 22.92
CA PRO A 101 -14.88 -8.52 24.28
C PRO A 101 -13.43 -8.69 24.74
#